data_AF-A0A7S0HHU5-F1
#
_entry.id   AF-A0A7S0HHU5-F1
#
_cell.length_a   1.000
_cell.length_b   1.000
_cell.length_c   1.000
_cell.angle_alpha   90.00
_cell.angle_beta   90.00
_cell.angle_gamma   90.00
#
_symmetry.space_group_name_H-M   'P 1'
#
loop_
_entity.id
_entity.type
_entity.pdbx_description
1 polymer ?
#
loop_
_entity_poly.entity_id
_entity_poly.type
_entity_poly.pdbx_seq_one_letter_code
_entity_poly.pdbx_strand_id
1 'polypeptide(L)'
;QEYEPPTLPSGFIFKFSLISTWDDRFYIGLNGIQLYDQFDNIVPVHPRNLRVVCTEGVSSISELPDCAGDPRTADKLIDGVNDTNDESHMWLAPFRRGENNTIFFIFDEPVTLSLIKIWNYRKTVGRGVKEFILSIDDTLVYKGHMRRAAAGGESSWQSVLFTHDKHIVSRERSHVYVHFEEEPDELLFFDDDEQPAREDELEIRPKTSFLPTK
;
A
#
# COMPACT_ATOMS: atom_id res chain seq x y z
N GLN A 1 -16.77 -0.95 2.10
CA GLN A 1 -16.15 -2.28 1.96
C GLN A 1 -17.12 -3.15 1.20
N GLU A 2 -16.66 -3.83 0.15
CA GLU A 2 -17.50 -4.59 -0.78
C GLU A 2 -17.85 -6.00 -0.26
N TYR A 3 -17.12 -6.52 0.73
CA TYR A 3 -17.44 -7.78 1.40
C TYR A 3 -17.12 -7.73 2.90
N GLU A 4 -17.73 -8.61 3.68
CA GLU A 4 -17.49 -8.71 5.13
C GLU A 4 -16.18 -9.47 5.41
N PRO A 5 -15.13 -8.81 5.92
CA PRO A 5 -13.87 -9.45 6.21
C PRO A 5 -14.03 -10.42 7.40
N PRO A 6 -13.17 -11.44 7.55
CA PRO A 6 -13.21 -12.31 8.70
C PRO A 6 -13.04 -11.50 9.99
N THR A 7 -13.81 -11.85 11.02
CA THR A 7 -13.70 -11.21 12.33
C THR A 7 -12.46 -11.70 13.06
N LEU A 8 -11.64 -10.77 13.56
CA LEU A 8 -10.43 -10.99 14.34
C LEU A 8 -9.53 -12.08 13.74
N PRO A 9 -9.05 -11.92 12.49
CA PRO A 9 -8.18 -12.90 11.89
C PRO A 9 -6.85 -12.93 12.65
N SER A 10 -6.29 -14.12 12.78
CA SER A 10 -5.10 -14.40 13.57
C SER A 10 -4.12 -15.23 12.76
N GLY A 11 -2.83 -14.93 12.88
CA GLY A 11 -1.78 -15.65 12.17
C GLY A 11 -0.39 -15.09 12.39
N PHE A 12 0.60 -15.66 11.70
CA PHE A 12 2.02 -15.32 11.85
C PHE A 12 2.52 -14.42 10.72
N ILE A 13 2.02 -14.62 9.50
CA ILE A 13 2.49 -13.96 8.29
C ILE A 13 1.35 -13.13 7.71
N PHE A 14 1.54 -11.82 7.69
CA PHE A 14 0.61 -10.85 7.09
C PHE A 14 1.23 -10.34 5.80
N LYS A 15 0.60 -10.65 4.67
CA LYS A 15 1.11 -10.34 3.34
C LYS A 15 0.19 -9.32 2.66
N PHE A 16 0.71 -8.13 2.44
CA PHE A 16 0.08 -7.10 1.60
C PHE A 16 0.64 -7.24 0.19
N SER A 17 -0.22 -7.60 -0.76
CA SER A 17 0.12 -7.61 -2.19
C SER A 17 -0.46 -6.35 -2.84
N LEU A 18 0.41 -5.45 -3.28
CA LEU A 18 0.03 -4.19 -3.91
C LEU A 18 -0.17 -4.43 -5.41
N ILE A 19 -1.40 -4.22 -5.89
CA ILE A 19 -1.86 -4.68 -7.20
C ILE A 19 -1.73 -3.58 -8.24
N SER A 20 -2.12 -2.35 -7.89
CA SER A 20 -2.11 -1.23 -8.82
C SER A 20 -1.83 0.09 -8.11
N THR A 21 -1.35 1.05 -8.89
CA THR A 21 -1.18 2.46 -8.50
C THR A 21 -2.35 3.28 -8.99
N TRP A 22 -2.42 4.54 -8.56
CA TRP A 22 -3.44 5.45 -9.06
C TRP A 22 -3.18 5.89 -10.51
N ASP A 23 -2.00 6.43 -10.83
CA ASP A 23 -1.65 6.90 -12.19
C ASP A 23 -0.17 6.69 -12.59
N ASP A 24 0.67 6.03 -11.79
CA ASP A 24 2.11 5.88 -12.07
C ASP A 24 2.47 4.47 -12.57
N ARG A 25 3.14 4.38 -13.72
CA ARG A 25 3.52 3.09 -14.33
C ARG A 25 4.83 2.51 -13.78
N PHE A 26 5.65 3.32 -13.10
CA PHE A 26 7.02 2.97 -12.71
C PHE A 26 7.25 2.88 -11.20
N TYR A 27 6.37 3.49 -10.40
CA TYR A 27 6.56 3.60 -8.97
C TYR A 27 5.27 3.37 -8.18
N ILE A 28 5.43 2.70 -7.04
CA ILE A 28 4.37 2.49 -6.05
C ILE A 28 4.89 2.86 -4.66
N GLY A 29 4.09 3.57 -3.89
CA GLY A 29 4.52 4.07 -2.58
C GLY A 29 3.41 4.05 -1.54
N LEU A 30 3.86 4.11 -0.28
CA LEU A 30 3.04 4.28 0.91
C LEU A 30 3.79 5.18 1.89
N ASN A 31 3.05 5.88 2.75
CA ASN A 31 3.64 6.60 3.86
C ASN A 31 3.86 5.68 5.06
N GLY A 32 2.95 4.75 5.33
CA GLY A 32 3.08 3.87 6.48
C GLY A 32 1.92 2.89 6.68
N ILE A 33 2.17 1.87 7.50
CA ILE A 33 1.20 0.84 7.88
C ILE A 33 1.27 0.66 9.40
N GLN A 34 0.11 0.60 10.05
CA GLN A 34 0.01 0.34 11.49
C GLN A 34 -1.03 -0.74 11.77
N LEU A 35 -0.62 -1.75 12.53
CA LEU A 35 -1.44 -2.89 12.90
C LEU A 35 -1.96 -2.72 14.33
N TYR A 36 -3.22 -3.06 14.57
CA TYR A 36 -3.84 -3.03 15.90
C TYR A 36 -4.32 -4.42 16.30
N ASP A 37 -4.02 -4.81 17.54
CA ASP A 37 -4.39 -6.11 18.09
C ASP A 37 -5.88 -6.19 18.46
N GLN A 38 -6.34 -7.35 18.89
CA GLN A 38 -7.73 -7.58 19.33
C GLN A 38 -8.17 -6.73 20.52
N PHE A 39 -7.24 -6.07 21.22
CA PHE A 39 -7.47 -5.21 22.36
C PHE A 39 -7.32 -3.71 22.02
N ASP A 40 -7.27 -3.36 20.73
CA ASP A 40 -7.10 -1.99 20.22
C ASP A 40 -5.73 -1.35 20.58
N ASN A 41 -4.73 -2.18 20.88
CA ASN A 41 -3.35 -1.70 21.07
C ASN A 41 -2.56 -1.80 19.76
N ILE A 42 -1.61 -0.89 19.56
CA ILE A 42 -0.70 -0.98 18.42
C ILE A 42 0.20 -2.21 18.60
N VAL A 43 0.24 -3.06 17.57
CA VAL A 43 1.16 -4.19 17.51
C VAL A 43 2.58 -3.66 17.32
N PRO A 44 3.54 -3.97 18.22
CA PRO A 44 4.92 -3.57 18.04
C PRO A 44 5.53 -4.27 16.83
N VAL A 45 5.93 -3.49 15.83
CA VAL A 45 6.63 -4.00 14.64
C VAL A 45 8.08 -3.52 14.68
N HIS A 46 9.03 -4.45 14.65
CA HIS A 46 10.44 -4.13 14.53
C HIS A 46 10.93 -4.38 13.10
N PRO A 47 12.07 -3.81 12.68
CA PRO A 47 12.64 -4.06 11.35
C PRO A 47 12.82 -5.54 11.02
N ARG A 48 13.09 -6.39 12.03
CA ARG A 48 13.19 -7.85 11.84
C ARG A 48 11.89 -8.51 11.38
N ASN A 49 10.73 -7.91 11.70
CA ASN A 49 9.41 -8.41 11.34
C ASN A 49 9.02 -8.00 9.92
N LEU A 50 9.64 -6.97 9.35
CA LEU A 50 9.29 -6.43 8.04
C LEU A 50 10.15 -7.05 6.93
N ARG A 51 9.52 -7.54 5.87
CA ARG A 51 10.20 -7.89 4.61
C ARG A 51 9.43 -7.29 3.44
N VAL A 52 10.13 -6.73 2.48
CA VAL A 52 9.54 -6.14 1.28
C VAL A 52 10.21 -6.77 0.07
N VAL A 53 9.40 -7.26 -0.87
CA VAL A 53 9.85 -7.86 -2.11
C VAL A 53 9.08 -7.20 -3.26
N CYS A 54 9.78 -6.43 -4.05
CA CYS A 54 9.23 -5.68 -5.17
C CYS A 54 9.74 -6.20 -6.51
N THR A 55 9.25 -5.58 -7.58
CA THR A 55 9.83 -5.69 -8.93
C THR A 55 11.35 -5.52 -8.89
N GLU A 56 12.06 -6.24 -9.75
CA GLU A 56 13.54 -6.26 -9.80
C GLU A 56 14.21 -6.83 -8.53
N GLY A 57 13.44 -7.45 -7.62
CA GLY A 57 13.99 -8.13 -6.43
C GLY A 57 14.53 -7.17 -5.36
N VAL A 58 14.16 -5.90 -5.42
CA VAL A 58 14.56 -4.87 -4.45
C VAL A 58 13.49 -4.62 -3.40
N SER A 59 13.84 -3.95 -2.31
CA SER A 59 12.89 -3.53 -1.26
C SER A 59 12.37 -2.09 -1.42
N SER A 60 13.09 -1.27 -2.18
CA SER A 60 12.79 0.14 -2.41
C SER A 60 13.60 0.68 -3.59
N ILE A 61 13.32 1.92 -3.99
CA ILE A 61 14.10 2.60 -5.03
C ILE A 61 15.56 2.86 -4.62
N SER A 62 15.88 2.89 -3.31
CA SER A 62 17.24 3.16 -2.83
C SER A 62 18.24 2.08 -3.22
N GLU A 63 17.77 0.89 -3.57
CA GLU A 63 18.61 -0.24 -4.00
C GLU A 63 18.84 -0.25 -5.52
N LEU A 64 18.18 0.64 -6.26
CA LEU A 64 18.40 0.79 -7.70
C LEU A 64 19.73 1.54 -7.95
N PRO A 65 20.51 1.15 -8.98
CA PRO A 65 21.81 1.79 -9.26
C PRO A 65 21.75 3.31 -9.42
N ASP A 66 20.69 3.83 -10.05
CA ASP A 66 20.52 5.25 -10.33
C ASP A 66 19.92 6.06 -9.16
N CYS A 67 19.54 5.40 -8.06
CA CYS A 67 18.86 6.00 -6.91
C CYS A 67 19.53 5.62 -5.58
N ALA A 68 20.79 5.18 -5.63
CA ALA A 68 21.54 4.81 -4.43
C ALA A 68 21.58 5.95 -3.40
N GLY A 69 21.21 5.66 -2.16
CA GLY A 69 21.18 6.62 -1.05
C GLY A 69 19.89 7.45 -0.94
N ASP A 70 18.87 7.15 -1.75
CA ASP A 70 17.54 7.72 -1.57
C ASP A 70 16.94 7.31 -0.20
N PRO A 71 16.32 8.22 0.57
CA PRO A 71 15.85 7.89 1.91
C PRO A 71 14.52 7.12 1.94
N ARG A 72 13.88 6.87 0.78
CA ARG A 72 12.57 6.22 0.70
C ARG A 72 12.66 4.70 0.81
N THR A 73 13.19 4.23 1.93
CA THR A 73 13.52 2.83 2.22
C THR A 73 12.37 2.08 2.91
N ALA A 74 12.44 0.74 2.94
CA ALA A 74 11.35 -0.10 3.45
C ALA A 74 11.01 0.15 4.94
N ASP A 75 11.97 0.55 5.77
CA ASP A 75 11.74 0.86 7.19
C ASP A 75 10.73 2.01 7.40
N LYS A 76 10.53 2.88 6.41
CA LYS A 76 9.56 3.98 6.49
C LYS A 76 8.11 3.50 6.58
N LEU A 77 7.84 2.25 6.18
CA LEU A 77 6.52 1.64 6.37
C LEU A 77 6.12 1.52 7.85
N ILE A 78 7.09 1.53 8.78
CA ILE A 78 6.88 1.24 10.20
C ILE A 78 7.58 2.24 11.15
N ASP A 79 8.04 3.39 10.65
CA ASP A 79 8.81 4.36 11.46
C ASP A 79 7.92 5.23 12.38
N GLY A 80 6.60 5.18 12.17
CA GLY A 80 5.60 5.88 12.96
C GLY A 80 5.34 7.34 12.54
N VAL A 81 6.04 7.86 11.52
CA VAL A 81 5.88 9.23 11.01
C VAL A 81 5.01 9.21 9.76
N ASN A 82 3.77 8.78 9.89
CA ASN A 82 2.94 8.44 8.72
C ASN A 82 2.24 9.66 8.08
N ASP A 83 1.88 10.67 8.88
CA ASP A 83 1.13 11.84 8.41
C ASP A 83 2.08 12.98 8.01
N THR A 84 2.80 12.78 6.90
CA THR A 84 3.91 13.65 6.48
C THR A 84 3.96 13.86 4.97
N ASN A 85 4.58 14.97 4.56
CA ASN A 85 5.00 15.26 3.18
C ASN A 85 6.53 15.19 3.00
N ASP A 86 7.25 14.81 4.06
CA ASP A 86 8.70 14.60 4.04
C ASP A 86 9.02 13.21 3.45
N GLU A 87 9.72 13.19 2.32
CA GLU A 87 10.08 11.96 1.61
C GLU A 87 10.99 11.05 2.43
N SER A 88 11.72 11.57 3.42
CA SER A 88 12.55 10.76 4.32
C SER A 88 11.75 9.88 5.29
N HIS A 89 10.43 10.06 5.30
CA HIS A 89 9.45 9.30 6.09
C HIS A 89 8.39 8.65 5.19
N MET A 90 8.74 8.33 3.94
CA MET A 90 7.87 7.62 3.01
C MET A 90 8.60 6.48 2.35
N TRP A 91 7.88 5.42 2.00
CA TRP A 91 8.41 4.32 1.22
C TRP A 91 8.04 4.47 -0.25
N LEU A 92 8.99 4.18 -1.14
CA LEU A 92 8.78 4.13 -2.58
C LEU A 92 9.54 2.95 -3.17
N ALA A 93 8.87 2.20 -4.04
CA ALA A 93 9.42 1.05 -4.74
C ALA A 93 9.20 1.14 -6.25
N PRO A 94 10.05 0.46 -7.05
CA PRO A 94 9.76 0.25 -8.46
C PRO A 94 8.47 -0.54 -8.63
N PHE A 95 7.68 -0.16 -9.62
CA PHE A 95 6.43 -0.83 -9.99
C PHE A 95 6.48 -1.23 -11.47
N ARG A 96 5.93 -2.40 -11.77
CA ARG A 96 5.61 -2.83 -13.13
C ARG A 96 4.28 -3.57 -13.09
N ARG A 97 3.35 -3.21 -13.98
CA ARG A 97 2.05 -3.89 -14.07
C ARG A 97 2.27 -5.39 -14.36
N GLY A 98 1.54 -6.24 -13.64
CA GLY A 98 1.67 -7.70 -13.76
C GLY A 98 2.73 -8.33 -12.85
N GLU A 99 3.56 -7.53 -12.18
CA GLU A 99 4.49 -8.01 -11.16
C GLU A 99 4.02 -7.69 -9.74
N ASN A 100 4.44 -8.51 -8.78
CA ASN A 100 3.98 -8.41 -7.40
C ASN A 100 4.91 -7.51 -6.58
N ASN A 101 4.35 -6.42 -6.04
CA ASN A 101 4.96 -5.64 -4.97
C ASN A 101 4.37 -6.09 -3.64
N THR A 102 5.17 -6.73 -2.80
CA THR A 102 4.67 -7.42 -1.61
C THR A 102 5.37 -6.97 -0.35
N ILE A 103 4.57 -6.62 0.67
CA ILE A 103 5.04 -6.29 2.02
C ILE A 103 4.60 -7.41 2.96
N PHE A 104 5.54 -7.94 3.73
CA PHE A 104 5.31 -8.98 4.73
C PHE A 104 5.59 -8.45 6.12
N PHE A 105 4.66 -8.71 7.04
CA PHE A 105 4.91 -8.67 8.48
C PHE A 105 4.93 -10.09 9.00
N ILE A 106 6.05 -10.50 9.59
CA ILE A 106 6.32 -11.86 10.07
C ILE A 106 6.59 -11.78 11.57
N PHE A 107 5.76 -12.46 12.36
CA PHE A 107 5.84 -12.49 13.81
C PHE A 107 6.26 -13.87 14.32
N ASP A 108 6.95 -13.88 15.47
CA ASP A 108 7.36 -15.12 16.14
C ASP A 108 6.17 -15.79 16.86
N GLU A 109 5.17 -14.99 17.24
CA GLU A 109 3.93 -15.41 17.89
C GLU A 109 2.73 -14.93 17.06
N PRO A 110 1.59 -15.64 17.09
CA PRO A 110 0.43 -15.26 16.30
C PRO A 110 -0.15 -13.93 16.79
N VAL A 111 -0.40 -13.03 15.84
CA VAL A 111 -1.03 -11.73 16.11
C VAL A 111 -2.48 -11.81 15.66
N THR A 112 -3.41 -11.31 16.46
CA THR A 112 -4.82 -11.22 16.09
C THR A 112 -5.18 -9.77 15.83
N LEU A 113 -5.74 -9.46 14.66
CA LEU A 113 -5.98 -8.07 14.26
C LEU A 113 -7.42 -7.62 14.52
N SER A 114 -7.59 -6.43 15.09
CA SER A 114 -8.89 -5.72 15.11
C SER A 114 -9.02 -4.71 13.97
N LEU A 115 -7.91 -4.10 13.57
CA LEU A 115 -7.87 -2.95 12.67
C LEU A 115 -6.47 -2.84 12.05
N ILE A 116 -6.42 -2.36 10.81
CA ILE A 116 -5.19 -1.89 10.17
C ILE A 116 -5.41 -0.46 9.69
N LYS A 117 -4.45 0.42 9.97
CA LYS A 117 -4.37 1.77 9.41
C LYS A 117 -3.29 1.83 8.34
N ILE A 118 -3.62 2.42 7.19
CA ILE A 118 -2.71 2.53 6.05
C ILE A 118 -2.69 3.98 5.57
N TRP A 119 -1.52 4.59 5.49
CA TRP A 119 -1.33 5.94 4.95
C TRP A 119 -0.79 5.83 3.53
N ASN A 120 -1.54 6.34 2.57
CA ASN A 120 -1.15 6.30 1.16
C ASN A 120 -0.07 7.36 0.84
N TYR A 121 0.64 7.19 -0.28
CA TYR A 121 1.75 8.05 -0.68
C TYR A 121 1.29 9.49 -0.96
N ARG A 122 1.78 10.46 -0.18
CA ARG A 122 1.35 11.86 -0.28
C ARG A 122 2.14 12.69 -1.28
N LYS A 123 3.43 12.40 -1.50
CA LYS A 123 4.31 13.31 -2.28
C LYS A 123 3.85 13.48 -3.74
N THR A 124 3.59 12.37 -4.41
CA THR A 124 3.05 12.36 -5.77
C THR A 124 1.87 11.40 -5.75
N VAL A 125 0.67 11.93 -5.52
CA VAL A 125 -0.53 11.12 -5.20
C VAL A 125 -0.86 10.03 -6.24
N GLY A 126 -0.43 10.18 -7.50
CA GLY A 126 -0.54 9.15 -8.54
C GLY A 126 0.31 7.89 -8.31
N ARG A 127 1.38 7.98 -7.51
CA ARG A 127 2.24 6.85 -7.09
C ARG A 127 1.67 6.06 -5.91
N GLY A 128 0.60 6.55 -5.30
CA GLY A 128 -0.06 5.85 -4.21
C GLY A 128 -0.67 4.53 -4.67
N VAL A 129 -0.76 3.58 -3.74
CA VAL A 129 -1.48 2.31 -3.94
C VAL A 129 -2.94 2.61 -4.25
N LYS A 130 -3.49 1.99 -5.29
CA LYS A 130 -4.91 2.02 -5.63
C LYS A 130 -5.61 0.75 -5.17
N GLU A 131 -5.04 -0.42 -5.45
CA GLU A 131 -5.61 -1.72 -5.07
C GLU A 131 -4.59 -2.56 -4.31
N PHE A 132 -5.04 -3.25 -3.27
CA PHE A 132 -4.22 -4.22 -2.57
C PHE A 132 -5.04 -5.41 -2.07
N ILE A 133 -4.31 -6.49 -1.81
CA ILE A 133 -4.81 -7.70 -1.19
C ILE A 133 -4.05 -7.90 0.12
N LEU A 134 -4.75 -8.28 1.18
CA LEU A 134 -4.17 -8.77 2.42
C LEU A 134 -4.50 -10.25 2.58
N SER A 135 -3.49 -11.06 2.81
CA SER A 135 -3.63 -12.43 3.28
C SER A 135 -2.93 -12.63 4.62
N ILE A 136 -3.49 -13.50 5.45
CA ILE A 136 -2.91 -13.94 6.73
C ILE A 136 -2.71 -15.44 6.65
N ASP A 137 -1.47 -15.90 6.82
CA ASP A 137 -1.06 -17.31 6.64
C ASP A 137 -1.66 -17.92 5.35
N ASP A 138 -1.44 -17.23 4.23
CA ASP A 138 -1.95 -17.54 2.89
C ASP A 138 -3.48 -17.55 2.70
N THR A 139 -4.25 -17.24 3.74
CA THR A 139 -5.70 -17.06 3.65
C THR A 139 -6.04 -15.62 3.28
N LEU A 140 -6.79 -15.41 2.20
CA LEU A 140 -7.29 -14.09 1.81
C LEU A 140 -8.21 -13.51 2.90
N VAL A 141 -7.86 -12.34 3.45
CA VAL A 141 -8.67 -11.67 4.49
C VAL A 141 -9.21 -10.32 4.06
N TYR A 142 -8.51 -9.60 3.19
CA TYR A 142 -8.98 -8.33 2.62
C TYR A 142 -8.59 -8.23 1.14
N LYS A 143 -9.50 -7.72 0.31
CA LYS A 143 -9.22 -7.21 -1.04
C LYS A 143 -10.02 -5.93 -1.21
N GLY A 144 -9.36 -4.86 -1.65
CA GLY A 144 -10.06 -3.61 -1.89
C GLY A 144 -9.14 -2.48 -2.34
N HIS A 145 -9.75 -1.30 -2.42
CA HIS A 145 -9.10 -0.09 -2.91
C HIS A 145 -8.66 0.82 -1.78
N MET A 146 -7.64 1.62 -2.05
CA MET A 146 -7.19 2.71 -1.20
C MET A 146 -7.59 4.05 -1.81
N ARG A 147 -8.09 4.97 -0.99
CA ARG A 147 -8.26 6.37 -1.41
C ARG A 147 -6.92 6.95 -1.85
N ARG A 148 -6.98 7.78 -2.88
CA ARG A 148 -5.85 8.63 -3.27
C ARG A 148 -5.52 9.55 -2.08
N ALA A 149 -4.23 9.77 -1.81
CA ALA A 149 -3.84 10.62 -0.69
C ALA A 149 -4.35 12.06 -0.90
N ALA A 150 -4.83 12.71 0.16
CA ALA A 150 -5.24 14.10 0.09
C ALA A 150 -4.01 15.01 0.02
N ALA A 151 -3.87 15.75 -1.08
CA ALA A 151 -2.87 16.81 -1.19
C ALA A 151 -3.26 17.96 -0.23
N GLY A 152 -2.74 17.92 1.00
CA GLY A 152 -2.83 19.05 1.96
C GLY A 152 -4.02 19.08 2.93
N GLY A 153 -4.69 17.96 3.23
CA GLY A 153 -5.81 17.89 4.20
C GLY A 153 -5.55 17.08 5.49
N GLU A 154 -6.52 17.15 6.43
CA GLU A 154 -6.60 16.38 7.70
C GLU A 154 -6.53 14.86 7.46
N SER A 155 -6.22 14.13 8.53
CA SER A 155 -5.49 12.86 8.51
C SER A 155 -5.90 11.83 7.44
N SER A 156 -4.92 11.29 6.73
CA SER A 156 -5.10 10.56 5.47
C SER A 156 -5.07 9.04 5.57
N TRP A 157 -5.21 8.46 6.77
CA TRP A 157 -5.20 7.00 6.83
C TRP A 157 -6.53 6.43 6.36
N GLN A 158 -6.44 5.25 5.76
CA GLN A 158 -7.57 4.39 5.53
C GLN A 158 -7.54 3.25 6.53
N SER A 159 -8.72 2.92 7.07
CA SER A 159 -8.89 1.84 8.03
C SER A 159 -9.49 0.60 7.36
N VAL A 160 -8.88 -0.57 7.62
CA VAL A 160 -9.47 -1.88 7.35
C VAL A 160 -9.87 -2.49 8.69
N LEU A 161 -11.15 -2.76 8.87
CA LEU A 161 -11.71 -3.25 10.13
C LEU A 161 -11.92 -4.75 10.10
N PHE A 162 -11.56 -5.42 11.21
CA PHE A 162 -11.76 -6.84 11.44
C PHE A 162 -12.51 -7.10 12.75
N THR A 163 -13.24 -6.11 13.26
CA THR A 163 -13.92 -6.20 14.57
C THR A 163 -15.33 -5.64 14.50
N HIS A 164 -16.21 -6.18 15.35
CA HIS A 164 -17.55 -5.64 15.59
C HIS A 164 -17.63 -4.78 16.86
N ASP A 165 -16.49 -4.49 17.48
CA ASP A 165 -16.43 -3.57 18.62
C ASP A 165 -16.98 -2.20 18.19
N LYS A 166 -18.08 -1.79 18.82
CA LYS A 166 -18.81 -0.57 18.46
C LYS A 166 -17.97 0.69 18.66
N HIS A 167 -17.06 0.68 19.63
CA HIS A 167 -16.19 1.83 19.88
C HIS A 167 -15.18 2.00 18.74
N ILE A 168 -14.50 0.92 18.35
CA ILE A 168 -13.54 0.94 17.22
C ILE A 168 -14.25 1.29 15.92
N VAL A 169 -15.37 0.63 15.63
CA VAL A 169 -16.17 0.87 14.42
C VAL A 169 -16.65 2.31 14.34
N SER A 170 -17.14 2.88 15.45
CA SER A 170 -17.59 4.27 15.49
C SER A 170 -16.43 5.26 15.29
N ARG A 171 -15.27 5.00 15.90
CA ARG A 171 -14.07 5.86 15.78
C ARG A 171 -13.52 5.89 14.35
N GLU A 172 -13.49 4.73 13.70
CA GLU A 172 -12.84 4.58 12.39
C GLU A 172 -13.80 4.76 11.21
N ARG A 173 -15.09 5.02 11.47
CA ARG A 173 -16.15 5.08 10.45
C ARG A 173 -15.84 6.01 9.28
N SER A 174 -15.24 7.18 9.52
CA SER A 174 -14.88 8.14 8.47
C SER A 174 -13.66 7.72 7.64
N HIS A 175 -12.83 6.82 8.18
CA HIS A 175 -11.58 6.34 7.58
C HIS A 175 -11.76 5.02 6.83
N VAL A 176 -12.92 4.37 6.93
CA VAL A 176 -13.25 3.21 6.08
C VAL A 176 -13.62 3.71 4.68
N TYR A 177 -13.01 3.14 3.66
CA TYR A 177 -13.34 3.44 2.27
C TYR A 177 -14.29 2.40 1.68
N VAL A 178 -15.25 2.91 0.91
CA VAL A 178 -16.10 2.12 0.01
C VAL A 178 -15.81 2.66 -1.36
N HIS A 179 -15.18 1.85 -2.20
CA HIS A 179 -15.11 2.16 -3.62
C HIS A 179 -16.50 1.89 -4.19
N PHE A 180 -17.03 2.85 -4.92
CA PHE A 180 -18.17 2.61 -5.80
C PHE A 180 -17.53 2.49 -7.17
N GLU A 181 -17.66 1.33 -7.81
CA GLU A 181 -17.34 1.22 -9.22
C GLU A 181 -18.20 2.26 -9.94
N GLU A 182 -17.59 3.35 -10.42
CA GLU A 182 -18.15 4.04 -11.57
C GLU A 182 -18.09 3.00 -12.69
N GLU A 183 -19.25 2.55 -13.19
CA GLU A 183 -19.27 1.73 -14.39
C GLU A 183 -18.39 2.43 -15.42
N PRO A 184 -17.44 1.74 -16.06
CA PRO A 184 -16.58 2.38 -17.04
C PRO A 184 -17.49 2.96 -18.13
N ASP A 185 -17.43 4.27 -18.31
CA ASP A 185 -17.92 4.92 -19.51
C ASP A 185 -17.27 4.19 -20.70
N GLU A 186 -18.13 3.54 -21.48
CA GLU A 186 -17.85 2.92 -22.77
C GLU A 186 -17.02 1.62 -22.72
N LEU A 187 -17.73 0.50 -22.92
CA LEU A 187 -17.25 -0.60 -23.76
C LEU A 187 -16.79 0.00 -25.11
N LEU A 188 -15.52 0.41 -25.20
CA LEU A 188 -14.86 0.60 -26.47
C LEU A 188 -14.78 -0.78 -27.12
N PHE A 189 -15.72 -1.03 -28.04
CA PHE A 189 -15.61 -2.11 -29.01
C PHE A 189 -14.33 -1.84 -29.80
N PHE A 190 -13.25 -2.57 -29.48
CA PHE A 190 -12.13 -2.67 -30.38
C PHE A 190 -12.61 -3.50 -31.57
N ASP A 191 -12.70 -2.89 -32.74
CA ASP A 191 -12.78 -3.64 -34.00
C ASP A 191 -11.56 -4.56 -34.07
N ASP A 192 -11.80 -5.85 -34.30
CA ASP A 192 -10.86 -6.97 -34.18
C ASP A 192 -9.72 -6.98 -35.24
N ASP A 193 -9.41 -5.84 -35.89
CA ASP A 193 -8.48 -5.78 -37.03
C ASP A 193 -7.25 -4.86 -36.85
N GLU A 194 -7.01 -4.30 -35.65
CA GLU A 194 -5.71 -3.70 -35.32
C GLU A 194 -5.07 -4.45 -34.16
N GLN A 195 -4.06 -5.27 -34.47
CA GLN A 195 -3.11 -5.74 -33.45
C GLN A 195 -2.51 -4.51 -32.77
N PRO A 196 -2.70 -4.30 -31.45
CA PRO A 196 -1.91 -3.29 -30.77
C PRO A 196 -0.46 -3.73 -30.86
N ALA A 197 0.37 -2.86 -31.43
CA ALA A 197 1.81 -3.02 -31.42
C ALA A 197 2.25 -3.31 -29.98
N ARG A 198 3.13 -4.30 -29.80
CA ARG A 198 3.82 -4.50 -28.53
C ARG A 198 4.65 -3.25 -28.26
N GLU A 199 4.08 -2.28 -27.55
CA GLU A 199 4.83 -1.22 -26.87
C GLU A 199 5.50 -1.80 -25.62
N ASP A 200 6.32 -2.84 -25.82
CA ASP A 200 7.49 -3.08 -24.97
C ASP A 200 8.64 -2.21 -25.54
N GLU A 201 8.36 -0.94 -25.81
CA GLU A 201 9.45 0.04 -25.89
C GLU A 201 9.92 0.24 -24.46
N LEU A 202 11.23 0.14 -24.28
CA LEU A 202 11.93 0.36 -23.03
C LEU A 202 11.73 1.83 -22.59
N GLU A 203 10.54 2.19 -22.10
CA GLU A 203 10.30 3.49 -21.50
C GLU A 203 11.26 3.61 -20.32
N ILE A 204 12.23 4.51 -20.47
CA ILE A 204 13.25 4.75 -19.46
C ILE A 204 12.55 5.31 -18.23
N ARG A 205 12.67 4.61 -17.09
CA ARG A 205 12.15 5.05 -15.79
C ARG A 205 12.60 6.50 -15.52
N PRO A 206 11.68 7.45 -15.31
CA PRO A 206 12.04 8.83 -15.03
C PRO A 206 12.69 8.92 -13.65
N LYS A 207 13.79 9.68 -13.51
CA LYS A 207 14.41 9.91 -12.20
C LYS A 207 13.41 10.61 -11.28
N THR A 208 13.23 10.08 -10.08
CA THR A 208 12.48 10.78 -9.04
C THR A 208 13.43 11.69 -8.26
N SER A 209 13.15 12.98 -8.21
CA SER A 209 13.94 13.92 -7.42
C SER A 209 13.68 13.73 -5.93
N PHE A 210 14.75 13.56 -5.14
CA PHE A 210 14.75 13.84 -3.72
C PHE A 210 15.20 15.30 -3.52
N LEU A 211 14.45 16.09 -2.76
CA LEU A 211 14.88 17.42 -2.33
C LEU A 211 15.24 17.33 -0.84
N PRO A 212 16.53 17.33 -0.47
CA PRO A 212 16.90 17.36 0.94
C PRO A 212 16.32 18.64 1.57
N THR A 213 15.49 18.47 2.59
CA THR A 213 15.06 19.55 3.47
C THR A 213 16.31 20.13 4.15
N LYS A 214 16.54 21.42 3.94
CA LYS A 214 17.62 22.20 4.57
C LYS A 214 17.36 22.42 6.05
#